data_AF-A0A7C2PYF4-F1
#
_entry.id   AF-A0A7C2PYF4-F1
#
_cell.length_a   1.000
_cell.length_b   1.000
_cell.length_c   1.000
_cell.angle_alpha   90.00
_cell.angle_beta   90.00
_cell.angle_gamma   90.00
#
_symmetry.space_group_name_H-M   'P 1'
#
loop_
_entity.id
_entity.type
_entity.pdbx_description
1 polymer ?
#
loop_
_entity_poly.entity_id
_entity_poly.type
_entity_poly.pdbx_seq_one_letter_code
_entity_poly.pdbx_strand_id
1 'polypeptide(L)'
;RSISHIELESDLDESIRDLKEALRLNKTKLKDNYHWKVNILRNLALSYQTIETGRTITVSKKKNYSKNLHVNDFYEEALKYYEKGRYLALGQKDILMQADLQNEMGHLYKYKKNFRKAYDKFMSVVDLLTGYKKPSPVVSEKIMIAYNDAGAIASRMNRMGPAIKNYVKAIAMSENPKNPVESQKRRIYQANFRRNLGSLYLRMKRYDKALIELKKAYGLATELNLSKVSEYKKLFDQAQKKS
;
A
#
# COMPACT_ATOMS: atom_id res chain seq x y z
N ARG A 1 18.27 20.14 1.61
CA ARG A 1 17.31 21.22 1.32
C ARG A 1 15.91 20.65 1.53
N SER A 2 15.21 21.07 2.58
CA SER A 2 13.82 20.68 2.80
C SER A 2 12.96 21.54 1.90
N ILE A 3 12.36 20.95 0.87
CA ILE A 3 11.29 21.57 0.09
C ILE A 3 10.20 21.97 1.10
N SER A 4 9.85 23.25 1.14
CA SER A 4 8.82 23.72 2.07
C SER A 4 7.46 23.13 1.65
N HIS A 5 6.58 22.84 2.61
CA HIS A 5 5.27 22.25 2.28
C HIS A 5 4.41 23.13 1.36
N ILE A 6 4.63 24.45 1.37
CA ILE A 6 3.94 25.41 0.50
C ILE A 6 4.41 25.23 -0.96
N GLU A 7 5.71 25.04 -1.17
CA GLU A 7 6.26 24.74 -2.51
C GLU A 7 5.71 23.41 -3.04
N LEU A 8 5.68 22.36 -2.19
CA LEU A 8 5.13 21.05 -2.58
C LEU A 8 3.64 21.11 -2.96
N GLU A 9 2.84 21.92 -2.26
CA GLU A 9 1.41 22.09 -2.59
C GLU A 9 1.23 22.84 -3.91
N SER A 10 2.00 23.91 -4.15
CA SER A 10 1.99 24.65 -5.42
C SER A 10 2.35 23.75 -6.60
N ASP A 11 3.38 22.93 -6.45
CA ASP A 11 3.83 21.98 -7.48
C ASP A 11 2.75 20.92 -7.79
N LEU A 12 1.99 20.48 -6.77
CA LEU A 12 0.91 19.51 -6.95
C LEU A 12 -0.33 20.11 -7.63
N ASP A 13 -0.68 21.36 -7.32
CA ASP A 13 -1.79 22.05 -7.99
C ASP A 13 -1.49 22.30 -9.48
N GLU A 14 -0.25 22.69 -9.81
CA GLU A 14 0.23 22.79 -11.18
C GLU A 14 0.20 21.43 -11.89
N SER A 15 0.73 20.38 -11.25
CA SER A 15 0.67 19.01 -11.78
C SER A 15 -0.75 18.55 -12.08
N ILE A 16 -1.71 18.82 -11.19
CA ILE A 16 -3.12 18.46 -11.41
C ILE A 16 -3.70 19.21 -12.61
N ARG A 17 -3.39 20.50 -12.77
CA ARG A 17 -3.83 21.31 -13.91
C ARG A 17 -3.31 20.72 -15.22
N ASP A 18 -2.02 20.42 -15.28
CA ASP A 18 -1.36 19.90 -16.47
C ASP A 18 -1.87 18.50 -16.83
N LEU A 19 -2.07 17.63 -15.84
CA LEU A 19 -2.64 16.30 -16.05
C LEU A 19 -4.10 16.35 -16.53
N LYS A 20 -4.91 17.30 -16.04
CA LYS A 20 -6.27 17.52 -16.55
C LYS A 20 -6.26 18.00 -17.99
N GLU A 21 -5.35 18.90 -18.34
CA GLU A 21 -5.20 19.37 -19.72
C GLU A 21 -4.71 18.26 -20.65
N ALA A 22 -3.74 17.46 -20.22
CA ALA A 22 -3.30 16.27 -20.93
C ALA A 22 -4.46 15.29 -21.17
N LEU A 23 -5.32 15.07 -20.16
CA LEU A 23 -6.51 14.24 -20.31
C LEU A 23 -7.53 14.83 -21.30
N ARG A 24 -7.65 16.17 -21.37
CA ARG A 24 -8.52 16.87 -22.32
C ARG A 24 -7.99 16.78 -23.75
N LEU A 25 -6.68 16.97 -23.95
CA LEU A 25 -6.01 16.86 -25.25
C LEU A 25 -6.02 15.41 -25.77
N ASN A 26 -5.91 14.41 -24.89
CA ASN A 26 -6.09 13.01 -25.22
C ASN A 26 -7.41 12.76 -25.97
N LYS A 27 -8.51 13.32 -25.46
CA LYS A 27 -9.84 13.15 -26.06
C LYS A 27 -9.98 13.76 -27.45
N THR A 28 -9.13 14.73 -27.82
CA THR A 28 -9.37 15.58 -28.99
C THR A 28 -8.31 15.45 -30.08
N LYS A 29 -7.09 15.00 -29.77
CA LYS A 29 -5.95 15.09 -30.71
C LYS A 29 -5.06 13.85 -30.82
N LEU A 30 -5.15 12.89 -29.89
CA LEU A 30 -4.25 11.73 -29.85
C LEU A 30 -5.07 10.46 -30.09
N LYS A 31 -4.61 9.59 -31.00
CA LYS A 31 -5.17 8.23 -31.17
C LYS A 31 -5.33 7.61 -29.77
N ASP A 32 -6.54 7.16 -29.42
CA ASP A 32 -6.96 6.68 -28.09
C ASP A 32 -5.93 5.69 -27.49
N ASN A 33 -4.92 6.22 -26.80
CA ASN A 33 -3.88 5.42 -26.18
C ASN A 33 -4.31 5.12 -24.75
N TYR A 34 -4.85 3.92 -24.57
CA TYR A 34 -5.31 3.41 -23.27
C TYR A 34 -4.25 3.59 -22.18
N HIS A 35 -3.00 3.16 -22.44
CA HIS A 35 -1.94 3.19 -21.43
C HIS A 35 -1.64 4.61 -20.95
N TRP A 36 -1.63 5.58 -21.88
CA TRP A 36 -1.43 6.98 -21.49
C TRP A 36 -2.62 7.51 -20.68
N LYS A 37 -3.84 7.22 -21.10
CA LYS A 37 -5.07 7.68 -20.43
C LYS A 37 -5.20 7.11 -19.01
N VAL A 38 -4.96 5.81 -18.81
CA VAL A 38 -5.04 5.18 -17.49
C VAL A 38 -3.94 5.69 -16.56
N ASN A 39 -2.73 5.93 -17.09
CA ASN A 39 -1.64 6.51 -16.30
C ASN A 39 -1.91 7.95 -15.88
N ILE A 40 -2.47 8.79 -16.75
CA ILE A 40 -2.90 10.15 -16.37
C ILE A 40 -3.93 10.10 -15.26
N LEU A 41 -4.94 9.22 -15.36
CA LEU A 41 -5.97 9.08 -14.33
C LEU A 41 -5.38 8.59 -13.01
N ARG A 42 -4.47 7.61 -13.04
CA ARG A 42 -3.75 7.14 -11.85
C ARG A 42 -2.93 8.25 -11.21
N ASN A 43 -2.23 9.06 -12.00
CA ASN A 43 -1.42 10.16 -11.49
C ASN A 43 -2.27 11.29 -10.92
N LEU A 44 -3.39 11.64 -11.56
CA LEU A 44 -4.36 12.58 -10.99
C LEU A 44 -4.85 12.11 -9.62
N ALA A 45 -5.20 10.83 -9.51
CA ALA A 45 -5.64 10.24 -8.26
C ALA A 45 -4.54 10.29 -7.19
N LEU A 46 -3.29 9.98 -7.55
CA LEU A 46 -2.14 10.06 -6.65
C LEU A 46 -1.86 11.48 -6.17
N SER A 47 -1.96 12.49 -7.05
CA SER A 47 -1.79 13.89 -6.65
C SER A 47 -2.86 14.29 -5.63
N TYR A 48 -4.13 13.97 -5.89
CA TYR A 48 -5.21 14.22 -4.95
C TYR A 48 -5.06 13.49 -3.61
N GLN A 49 -4.65 12.22 -3.64
CA GLN A 49 -4.34 11.45 -2.45
C GLN A 49 -3.16 12.06 -1.67
N THR A 50 -2.13 12.55 -2.36
CA THR A 50 -0.95 13.18 -1.73
C THR A 50 -1.35 14.47 -1.02
N ILE A 51 -2.16 15.31 -1.67
CA ILE A 51 -2.71 16.53 -1.06
C ILE A 51 -3.57 16.16 0.16
N GLU A 52 -4.46 15.18 0.05
CA GLU A 52 -5.34 14.75 1.14
C GLU A 52 -4.55 14.26 2.37
N THR A 53 -3.56 13.42 2.11
CA THR A 53 -2.71 12.84 3.16
C THR A 53 -1.79 13.89 3.79
N GLY A 54 -1.21 14.77 2.97
CA GLY A 54 -0.37 15.90 3.42
C GLY A 54 -1.16 16.93 4.22
N ARG A 55 -2.32 17.38 3.73
CA ARG A 55 -3.17 18.38 4.40
C ARG A 55 -3.68 17.91 5.74
N THR A 56 -4.09 16.65 5.89
CA THR A 56 -4.53 16.16 7.21
C THR A 56 -3.35 16.10 8.19
N ILE A 57 -2.14 15.72 7.75
CA ILE A 57 -0.94 15.77 8.60
C ILE A 57 -0.69 17.22 9.03
N THR A 58 -0.85 18.19 8.12
CA THR A 58 -0.72 19.62 8.41
C THR A 58 -1.82 20.15 9.33
N VAL A 59 -3.11 19.83 9.11
CA VAL A 59 -4.25 20.23 9.96
C VAL A 59 -4.13 19.62 11.36
N SER A 60 -3.64 18.38 11.48
CA SER A 60 -3.35 17.75 12.78
C SER A 60 -2.22 18.45 13.56
N LYS A 61 -1.41 19.27 12.87
CA LYS A 61 -0.29 20.04 13.44
C LYS A 61 -0.54 21.56 13.48
N LYS A 62 -1.52 22.09 12.75
CA LYS A 62 -1.88 23.52 12.71
C LYS A 62 -3.39 23.68 12.76
N LYS A 63 -3.89 24.13 13.92
CA LYS A 63 -5.19 24.81 14.03
C LYS A 63 -5.08 26.14 13.29
N ASN A 64 -5.51 26.18 12.02
CA ASN A 64 -6.23 27.30 11.38
C ASN A 64 -5.94 27.43 9.87
N TYR A 65 -7.04 27.56 9.11
CA TYR A 65 -7.19 27.92 7.68
C TYR A 65 -6.82 26.85 6.63
N SER A 66 -7.49 26.72 5.47
CA SER A 66 -8.21 27.67 4.58
C SER A 66 -9.64 27.24 4.20
N LYS A 67 -10.46 28.22 3.80
CA LYS A 67 -11.93 28.25 3.81
C LYS A 67 -12.65 27.77 2.53
N ASN A 68 -11.97 27.26 1.51
CA ASN A 68 -12.62 27.06 0.19
C ASN A 68 -12.41 25.71 -0.51
N LEU A 69 -11.87 24.68 0.15
CA LEU A 69 -12.05 23.28 -0.28
C LEU A 69 -11.93 22.38 0.95
N HIS A 70 -12.94 21.57 1.23
CA HIS A 70 -12.91 20.68 2.40
C HIS A 70 -11.93 19.54 2.12
N VAL A 71 -11.19 19.11 3.14
CA VAL A 71 -10.26 17.96 3.08
C VAL A 71 -10.95 16.74 2.42
N ASN A 72 -12.21 16.48 2.75
CA ASN A 72 -12.96 15.37 2.15
C ASN A 72 -13.13 15.44 0.62
N ASP A 73 -12.99 16.59 -0.02
CA ASP A 73 -13.19 16.76 -1.46
C ASP A 73 -12.06 16.09 -2.27
N PHE A 74 -10.83 16.09 -1.74
CA PHE A 74 -9.68 15.47 -2.42
C PHE A 74 -9.66 13.96 -2.33
N TYR A 75 -10.16 13.43 -1.22
CA TYR A 75 -10.36 11.99 -1.06
C TYR A 75 -11.32 11.44 -2.13
N GLU A 76 -12.46 12.11 -2.32
CA GLU A 76 -13.45 11.71 -3.31
C GLU A 76 -12.96 11.90 -4.74
N GLU A 77 -12.23 12.98 -5.03
CA GLU A 77 -11.59 13.14 -6.34
C GLU A 77 -10.55 12.05 -6.62
N ALA A 78 -9.71 11.69 -5.64
CA ALA A 78 -8.76 10.59 -5.80
C ALA A 78 -9.48 9.26 -6.12
N LEU A 79 -10.52 8.92 -5.36
CA LEU A 79 -11.32 7.72 -5.62
C LEU A 79 -11.97 7.74 -7.00
N LYS A 80 -12.55 8.87 -7.40
CA LYS A 80 -13.17 9.07 -8.71
C LYS A 80 -12.19 8.81 -9.86
N TYR A 81 -10.95 9.30 -9.78
CA TYR A 81 -9.95 9.07 -10.82
C TYR A 81 -9.42 7.62 -10.80
N TYR A 82 -9.23 7.01 -9.62
CA TYR A 82 -8.89 5.58 -9.53
C TYR A 82 -9.99 4.70 -10.15
N GLU A 83 -11.27 4.95 -9.86
CA GLU A 83 -12.38 4.18 -10.42
C GLU A 83 -12.51 4.38 -11.94
N LYS A 84 -12.31 5.60 -12.45
CA LYS A 84 -12.24 5.85 -13.90
C LYS A 84 -11.11 5.07 -14.57
N GLY A 85 -9.91 5.11 -13.98
CA GLY A 85 -8.77 4.33 -14.48
C GLY A 85 -9.07 2.83 -14.47
N ARG A 86 -9.72 2.35 -13.41
CA ARG A 86 -10.04 0.93 -13.24
C ARG A 86 -11.06 0.47 -14.27
N TYR A 87 -12.07 1.29 -14.57
CA TYR A 87 -13.05 1.01 -15.60
C TYR A 87 -12.40 0.88 -16.99
N LEU A 88 -11.45 1.77 -17.32
CA LEU A 88 -10.68 1.65 -18.56
C LEU A 88 -9.83 0.38 -18.59
N ALA A 89 -9.13 0.07 -17.49
CA ALA A 89 -8.30 -1.12 -17.39
C ALA A 89 -9.12 -2.42 -17.49
N LEU A 90 -10.34 -2.42 -16.96
CA LEU A 90 -11.29 -3.51 -17.11
C LEU A 90 -11.68 -3.72 -18.58
N GLY A 91 -12.03 -2.64 -19.30
CA GLY A 91 -12.38 -2.71 -20.72
C GLY A 91 -11.24 -3.25 -21.59
N GLN A 92 -10.00 -2.99 -21.20
CA GLN A 92 -8.79 -3.46 -21.89
C GLN A 92 -8.27 -4.81 -21.37
N LYS A 93 -8.96 -5.42 -20.39
CA LYS A 93 -8.55 -6.68 -19.74
C LYS A 93 -7.13 -6.63 -19.16
N ASP A 94 -6.67 -5.45 -18.77
CA ASP A 94 -5.36 -5.22 -18.17
C ASP A 94 -5.42 -5.52 -16.68
N ILE A 95 -5.18 -6.78 -16.34
CA ILE A 95 -5.29 -7.30 -14.97
C ILE A 95 -4.25 -6.64 -14.04
N LEU A 96 -3.05 -6.32 -14.55
CA LEU A 96 -2.00 -5.70 -13.75
C LEU A 96 -2.37 -4.27 -13.36
N MET A 97 -2.83 -3.48 -14.32
CA MET A 97 -3.29 -2.12 -14.03
C MET A 97 -4.51 -2.12 -13.11
N GLN A 98 -5.46 -3.05 -13.29
CA GLN A 98 -6.58 -3.22 -12.36
C GLN A 98 -6.09 -3.50 -10.94
N ALA A 99 -5.16 -4.43 -10.76
CA ALA A 99 -4.59 -4.76 -9.46
C ALA A 99 -3.88 -3.54 -8.82
N ASP A 100 -3.12 -2.77 -9.61
CA ASP A 100 -2.43 -1.58 -9.10
C ASP A 100 -3.40 -0.53 -8.59
N LEU A 101 -4.45 -0.22 -9.37
CA LEU A 101 -5.46 0.73 -8.98
C LEU A 101 -6.23 0.27 -7.72
N GLN A 102 -6.54 -1.03 -7.60
CA GLN A 102 -7.16 -1.58 -6.39
C GLN A 102 -6.22 -1.45 -5.18
N ASN A 103 -4.93 -1.69 -5.34
CA ASN A 103 -3.95 -1.54 -4.26
C ASN A 103 -3.87 -0.09 -3.76
N GLU A 104 -3.80 0.88 -4.69
CA GLU A 104 -3.79 2.30 -4.34
C GLU A 104 -5.05 2.72 -3.59
N MET A 105 -6.23 2.31 -4.09
CA MET A 105 -7.50 2.52 -3.39
C MET A 105 -7.50 1.88 -1.99
N GLY A 106 -6.89 0.70 -1.83
CA GLY A 106 -6.74 0.03 -0.54
C GLY A 106 -5.96 0.88 0.47
N HIS A 107 -4.86 1.49 0.03
CA HIS A 107 -4.09 2.43 0.85
C HIS A 107 -4.87 3.71 1.17
N LEU A 108 -5.63 4.24 0.21
CA LEU A 108 -6.48 5.41 0.39
C LEU A 108 -7.60 5.15 1.43
N TYR A 109 -8.28 4.00 1.35
CA TYR A 109 -9.27 3.59 2.37
C TYR A 109 -8.64 3.33 3.74
N LYS A 110 -7.45 2.70 3.78
CA LYS A 110 -6.68 2.48 5.03
C LYS A 110 -6.38 3.80 5.71
N TYR A 111 -6.01 4.81 4.91
CA TYR A 111 -5.70 6.15 5.40
C TYR A 111 -6.91 6.81 6.07
N LYS A 112 -8.09 6.78 5.43
CA LYS A 112 -9.36 7.25 6.03
C LYS A 112 -9.93 6.31 7.10
N LYS A 113 -9.17 5.31 7.54
CA LYS A 113 -9.57 4.30 8.53
C LYS A 113 -10.82 3.50 8.13
N ASN A 114 -11.19 3.49 6.85
CA ASN A 114 -12.22 2.62 6.32
C ASN A 114 -11.63 1.23 6.08
N PHE A 115 -11.37 0.52 7.19
CA PHE A 115 -10.64 -0.74 7.17
C PHE A 115 -11.38 -1.85 6.42
N ARG A 116 -12.73 -1.84 6.40
CA ARG A 116 -13.48 -2.82 5.62
C ARG A 116 -13.21 -2.68 4.13
N LYS A 117 -13.40 -1.48 3.57
CA LYS A 117 -13.11 -1.23 2.15
C LYS A 117 -11.64 -1.44 1.82
N ALA A 118 -10.71 -1.03 2.70
CA ALA A 118 -9.29 -1.27 2.50
C ALA A 118 -8.96 -2.78 2.38
N TYR A 119 -9.52 -3.58 3.29
CA TYR A 119 -9.35 -5.04 3.28
C TYR A 119 -9.87 -5.64 1.97
N ASP A 120 -11.07 -5.24 1.55
CA ASP A 120 -11.71 -5.77 0.34
C ASP A 120 -10.89 -5.41 -0.91
N LYS A 121 -10.33 -4.21 -0.96
CA LYS A 121 -9.44 -3.79 -2.05
C LYS A 121 -8.15 -4.62 -2.10
N PHE A 122 -7.46 -4.83 -0.98
CA PHE A 122 -6.26 -5.69 -0.97
C PHE A 122 -6.56 -7.14 -1.31
N MET A 123 -7.70 -7.69 -0.84
CA MET A 123 -8.10 -9.05 -1.21
C MET A 123 -8.47 -9.16 -2.70
N SER A 124 -9.07 -8.11 -3.29
CA SER A 124 -9.34 -8.10 -4.73
C SER A 124 -8.06 -8.18 -5.58
N VAL A 125 -6.94 -7.60 -5.11
CA VAL A 125 -5.62 -7.74 -5.74
C VAL A 125 -5.17 -9.19 -5.73
N VAL A 126 -5.30 -9.87 -4.58
CA VAL A 126 -4.98 -11.29 -4.45
C VAL A 126 -5.82 -12.13 -5.40
N ASP A 127 -7.13 -11.91 -5.43
CA ASP A 127 -8.05 -12.71 -6.25
C ASP A 127 -7.78 -12.53 -7.74
N LEU A 128 -7.58 -11.27 -8.19
CA LEU A 128 -7.24 -10.95 -9.58
C LEU A 128 -5.93 -11.60 -10.02
N LEU A 129 -4.89 -11.48 -9.20
CA LEU A 129 -3.54 -11.90 -9.58
C LEU A 129 -3.32 -13.41 -9.39
N THR A 130 -4.03 -14.06 -8.47
CA THR A 130 -3.97 -15.53 -8.32
C THR A 130 -4.63 -16.22 -9.52
N GLY A 131 -5.67 -15.63 -10.10
CA GLY A 131 -6.29 -16.10 -11.34
C GLY A 131 -5.52 -15.73 -12.62
N TYR A 132 -4.42 -14.97 -12.51
CA TYR A 132 -3.69 -14.46 -13.67
C TYR A 132 -2.74 -15.52 -14.25
N LYS A 133 -3.00 -15.95 -15.49
CA LYS A 133 -2.30 -17.06 -16.17
C LYS A 133 -0.83 -16.80 -16.55
N LYS A 134 -0.29 -15.61 -16.24
CA LYS A 134 1.09 -15.23 -16.56
C LYS A 134 1.85 -14.92 -15.26
N PRO A 135 2.29 -15.94 -14.51
CA PRO A 135 3.09 -15.72 -13.32
C PRO A 135 4.39 -15.01 -13.69
N SER A 136 4.77 -14.04 -12.86
CA SER A 136 6.01 -13.29 -13.00
C SER A 136 6.51 -12.87 -11.61
N PRO A 137 7.78 -12.42 -11.49
CA PRO A 137 8.28 -11.80 -10.27
C PRO A 137 7.35 -10.69 -9.77
N VAL A 138 6.92 -9.80 -10.68
CA VAL A 138 6.04 -8.66 -10.36
C VAL A 138 4.68 -9.12 -9.82
N VAL A 139 4.07 -10.13 -10.44
CA VAL A 139 2.78 -10.69 -9.98
C VAL A 139 2.93 -11.31 -8.59
N SER A 140 3.97 -12.12 -8.40
CA SER A 140 4.25 -12.81 -7.13
C SER A 140 4.50 -11.80 -6.00
N GLU A 141 5.25 -10.74 -6.28
CA GLU A 141 5.51 -9.65 -5.36
C GLU A 141 4.22 -8.94 -4.92
N LYS A 142 3.38 -8.54 -5.89
CA LYS A 142 2.11 -7.85 -5.60
C LYS A 142 1.17 -8.69 -4.74
N ILE A 143 1.07 -10.01 -5.01
CA ILE A 143 0.26 -10.92 -4.19
C ILE A 143 0.78 -10.99 -2.74
N MET A 144 2.09 -11.13 -2.55
CA MET A 144 2.71 -11.17 -1.22
C MET A 144 2.42 -9.90 -0.41
N ILE A 145 2.63 -8.73 -1.04
CA ILE A 145 2.37 -7.43 -0.42
C ILE A 145 0.89 -7.29 -0.08
N ALA A 146 -0.01 -7.63 -0.99
CA ALA A 146 -1.45 -7.54 -0.78
C ALA A 146 -1.93 -8.43 0.37
N TYR A 147 -1.41 -9.66 0.50
CA TYR A 147 -1.67 -10.49 1.68
C TYR A 147 -1.18 -9.82 2.96
N ASN A 148 0.05 -9.30 2.99
CA ASN A 148 0.56 -8.64 4.18
C ASN A 148 -0.26 -7.39 4.56
N ASP A 149 -0.65 -6.56 3.59
CA ASP A 149 -1.49 -5.39 3.84
C ASP A 149 -2.89 -5.78 4.31
N ALA A 150 -3.53 -6.79 3.69
CA ALA A 150 -4.79 -7.34 4.18
C ALA A 150 -4.66 -7.89 5.61
N GLY A 151 -3.53 -8.52 5.95
CA GLY A 151 -3.20 -8.95 7.31
C GLY A 151 -3.15 -7.78 8.30
N ALA A 152 -2.48 -6.70 7.91
CA ALA A 152 -2.39 -5.47 8.72
C ALA A 152 -3.75 -4.82 8.95
N ILE A 153 -4.58 -4.74 7.91
CA ILE A 153 -5.94 -4.20 8.02
C ILE A 153 -6.84 -5.09 8.88
N ALA A 154 -6.84 -6.40 8.67
CA ALA A 154 -7.59 -7.32 9.52
C ALA A 154 -7.19 -7.20 10.99
N SER A 155 -5.89 -7.03 11.26
CA SER A 155 -5.35 -6.76 12.60
C SER A 155 -5.92 -5.47 13.20
N ARG A 156 -6.03 -4.38 12.41
CA ARG A 156 -6.65 -3.12 12.84
C ARG A 156 -8.16 -3.24 13.08
N MET A 157 -8.83 -4.16 12.39
CA MET A 157 -10.24 -4.50 12.61
C MET A 157 -10.45 -5.47 13.79
N ASN A 158 -9.40 -5.79 14.55
CA ASN A 158 -9.43 -6.80 15.61
C ASN A 158 -9.78 -8.23 15.13
N ARG A 159 -9.66 -8.51 13.83
CA ARG A 159 -9.92 -9.83 13.23
C ARG A 159 -8.65 -10.69 13.23
N MET A 160 -8.32 -11.25 14.39
CA MET A 160 -7.05 -11.96 14.62
C MET A 160 -6.84 -13.16 13.68
N GLY A 161 -7.87 -14.00 13.49
CA GLY A 161 -7.78 -15.18 12.61
C GLY A 161 -7.42 -14.80 11.16
N PRO A 162 -8.21 -13.94 10.49
CA PRO A 162 -7.88 -13.44 9.16
C PRO A 162 -6.51 -12.74 9.08
N ALA A 163 -6.14 -11.96 10.10
CA ALA A 163 -4.85 -11.29 10.15
C ALA A 163 -3.67 -12.29 10.12
N ILE A 164 -3.71 -13.30 11.00
CA ILE A 164 -2.70 -14.37 11.05
C ILE A 164 -2.67 -15.12 9.72
N LYS A 165 -3.83 -15.54 9.20
CA LYS A 165 -3.93 -16.28 7.93
C LYS A 165 -3.25 -15.55 6.79
N ASN A 166 -3.50 -14.25 6.66
CA ASN A 166 -2.94 -13.44 5.58
C ASN A 166 -1.43 -13.21 5.74
N TYR A 167 -0.95 -12.90 6.95
CA TYR A 167 0.49 -12.79 7.19
C TYR A 167 1.24 -14.10 6.93
N VAL A 168 0.69 -15.24 7.40
CA VAL A 168 1.29 -16.56 7.18
C VAL A 168 1.38 -16.88 5.68
N LYS A 169 0.35 -16.56 4.89
CA LYS A 169 0.41 -16.71 3.43
C LYS A 169 1.51 -15.86 2.80
N ALA A 170 1.62 -14.58 3.19
CA ALA A 170 2.67 -13.70 2.68
C ALA A 170 4.08 -14.23 3.03
N ILE A 171 4.28 -14.71 4.26
CA ILE A 171 5.54 -15.31 4.72
C ILE A 171 5.84 -16.58 3.93
N ALA A 172 4.90 -17.52 3.83
CA ALA A 172 5.09 -18.79 3.12
C ALA A 172 5.48 -18.57 1.64
N MET A 173 4.86 -17.58 0.98
CA MET A 173 5.23 -17.20 -0.38
C MET A 173 6.65 -16.64 -0.46
N SER A 174 7.06 -15.81 0.50
CA SER A 174 8.42 -15.24 0.55
C SER A 174 9.50 -16.28 0.91
N GLU A 175 9.13 -17.38 1.55
CA GLU A 175 10.05 -18.45 1.93
C GLU A 175 10.16 -19.54 0.87
N ASN A 176 9.21 -19.59 -0.07
CA ASN A 176 9.28 -20.53 -1.17
C ASN A 176 10.51 -20.24 -2.05
N PRO A 177 11.50 -21.14 -2.13
CA PRO A 177 12.71 -20.93 -2.93
C PRO A 177 12.42 -20.86 -4.43
N LYS A 178 11.27 -21.38 -4.87
CA LYS A 178 10.80 -21.29 -6.26
C LYS A 178 10.08 -19.97 -6.57
N ASN A 179 9.94 -19.06 -5.60
CA ASN A 179 9.32 -17.77 -5.85
C ASN A 179 10.23 -16.93 -6.78
N PRO A 180 9.70 -16.42 -7.90
CA PRO A 180 10.50 -15.75 -8.93
C PRO A 180 10.98 -14.34 -8.53
N VAL A 181 10.53 -13.80 -7.38
CA VAL A 181 11.05 -12.53 -6.85
C VAL A 181 12.51 -12.69 -6.45
N GLU A 182 13.34 -11.70 -6.84
CA GLU A 182 14.75 -11.61 -6.50
C GLU A 182 15.02 -11.91 -5.03
N SER A 183 16.03 -12.76 -4.77
CA SER A 183 16.29 -13.31 -3.44
C SER A 183 16.46 -12.24 -2.36
N GLN A 184 17.25 -11.20 -2.63
CA GLN A 184 17.48 -10.13 -1.67
C GLN A 184 16.19 -9.39 -1.32
N LYS A 185 15.43 -8.98 -2.34
CA LYS A 185 14.15 -8.29 -2.18
C LYS A 185 13.12 -9.16 -1.43
N ARG A 186 13.08 -10.45 -1.73
CA ARG A 186 12.21 -11.42 -1.06
C ARG A 186 12.53 -11.56 0.43
N ARG A 187 13.80 -11.54 0.81
CA ARG A 187 14.22 -11.57 2.22
C ARG A 187 13.85 -10.30 2.98
N ILE A 188 13.89 -9.14 2.32
CA ILE A 188 13.38 -7.88 2.90
C ILE A 188 11.87 -8.01 3.20
N TYR A 189 11.09 -8.60 2.30
CA TYR A 189 9.68 -8.87 2.55
C TYR A 189 9.48 -9.83 3.73
N GLN A 190 10.22 -10.94 3.75
CA GLN A 190 10.17 -11.92 4.84
C GLN A 190 10.42 -11.26 6.20
N ALA A 191 11.43 -10.39 6.32
CA ALA A 191 11.71 -9.65 7.55
C ALA A 191 10.50 -8.78 7.97
N ASN A 192 9.96 -7.99 7.04
CA ASN A 192 8.82 -7.11 7.30
C ASN A 192 7.55 -7.87 7.70
N PHE A 193 7.24 -8.96 6.99
CA PHE A 193 6.02 -9.75 7.23
C PHE A 193 6.10 -10.48 8.58
N ARG A 194 7.25 -11.08 8.90
CA ARG A 194 7.50 -11.71 10.19
C ARG A 194 7.42 -10.70 11.34
N ARG A 195 7.96 -9.48 11.15
CA ARG A 195 7.81 -8.39 12.13
C ARG A 195 6.34 -8.07 12.41
N ASN A 196 5.53 -7.97 11.35
CA ASN A 196 4.10 -7.64 11.47
C ASN A 196 3.32 -8.76 12.18
N LEU A 197 3.61 -10.03 11.87
CA LEU A 197 3.01 -11.18 12.54
C LEU A 197 3.45 -11.28 14.01
N GLY A 198 4.73 -11.09 14.29
CA GLY A 198 5.26 -11.07 15.65
C GLY A 198 4.65 -9.96 16.51
N SER A 199 4.50 -8.76 15.96
CA SER A 199 3.80 -7.65 16.62
C SER A 199 2.32 -7.96 16.90
N LEU A 200 1.65 -8.66 15.99
CA LEU A 200 0.29 -9.15 16.22
C LEU A 200 0.25 -10.13 17.40
N TYR A 201 1.17 -11.08 17.45
CA TYR A 201 1.26 -12.03 18.57
C TYR A 201 1.57 -11.36 19.91
N LEU A 202 2.43 -10.33 19.94
CA LEU A 202 2.65 -9.50 21.13
C LEU A 202 1.33 -8.90 21.64
N ARG A 203 0.54 -8.31 20.74
CA ARG A 203 -0.75 -7.71 21.10
C ARG A 203 -1.75 -8.75 21.60
N MET A 204 -1.67 -9.97 21.09
CA MET A 204 -2.46 -11.11 21.56
C MET A 204 -1.89 -11.77 22.84
N LYS A 205 -0.81 -11.24 23.42
CA LYS A 205 -0.09 -11.82 24.57
C LYS A 205 0.39 -13.26 24.32
N ARG A 206 0.65 -13.64 23.06
CA ARG A 206 1.22 -14.94 22.66
C ARG A 206 2.73 -14.80 22.54
N TYR A 207 3.41 -14.66 23.67
CA TYR A 207 4.80 -14.21 23.72
C TYR A 207 5.77 -15.20 23.06
N ASP A 208 5.62 -16.51 23.26
CA ASP A 208 6.47 -17.52 22.61
C ASP A 208 6.42 -17.41 21.08
N LYS A 209 5.21 -17.28 20.53
CA LYS A 209 5.00 -17.13 19.07
C LYS A 209 5.55 -15.79 18.58
N ALA A 210 5.37 -14.73 19.37
CA ALA A 210 5.94 -13.43 19.04
C ALA A 210 7.47 -13.47 19.01
N LEU A 211 8.10 -14.11 20.01
CA LEU A 211 9.54 -14.23 20.12
C LEU A 211 10.14 -14.96 18.92
N ILE A 212 9.54 -16.09 18.49
CA ILE A 212 9.98 -16.84 17.31
C ILE A 212 9.96 -15.96 16.06
N GLU A 213 8.84 -15.27 15.81
CA GLU A 213 8.66 -14.44 14.62
C GLU A 213 9.58 -13.20 14.62
N LEU A 214 9.70 -12.53 15.77
CA LEU A 214 10.51 -11.32 15.91
C LEU A 214 12.00 -11.62 15.92
N LYS A 215 12.44 -12.78 16.44
CA LYS A 215 13.83 -13.23 16.34
C LYS A 215 14.25 -13.40 14.88
N LYS A 216 13.42 -14.07 14.07
CA LYS A 216 13.67 -14.24 12.63
C LYS A 216 13.66 -12.90 11.89
N ALA A 217 12.68 -12.05 12.18
CA ALA A 217 12.58 -10.73 11.57
C ALA A 217 13.80 -9.85 11.87
N TYR A 218 14.24 -9.82 13.13
CA TYR A 218 15.42 -9.06 13.56
C TYR A 218 16.70 -9.62 12.94
N GLY A 219 16.91 -10.93 12.94
CA GLY A 219 18.07 -11.56 12.32
C GLY A 219 18.21 -11.20 10.83
N LEU A 220 17.11 -11.31 10.07
CA LEU A 220 17.10 -10.89 8.66
C LEU A 220 17.38 -9.38 8.51
N ALA A 221 16.77 -8.54 9.35
CA ALA A 221 16.96 -7.09 9.26
C ALA A 221 18.41 -6.67 9.55
N THR A 222 19.09 -7.36 10.46
CA THR A 222 20.52 -7.17 10.76
C THR A 222 21.40 -7.64 9.62
N GLU A 223 21.18 -8.85 9.11
CA GLU A 223 21.98 -9.39 8.00
C GLU A 223 21.86 -8.53 6.73
N LEU A 224 20.68 -7.98 6.47
CA LEU A 224 20.39 -7.11 5.33
C LEU A 224 20.78 -5.65 5.54
N ASN A 225 21.31 -5.27 6.71
CA ASN A 225 21.61 -3.88 7.09
C ASN A 225 20.44 -2.91 6.84
N LEU A 226 19.22 -3.29 7.23
CA LEU A 226 18.04 -2.44 7.02
C LEU A 226 18.14 -1.16 7.87
N SER A 227 17.84 0.00 7.26
CA SER A 227 17.92 1.31 7.92
C SER A 227 17.10 1.44 9.21
N LYS A 228 16.09 0.59 9.40
CA LYS A 228 15.20 0.56 10.56
C LYS A 228 15.43 -0.63 11.48
N VAL A 229 16.62 -1.25 11.45
CA VAL A 229 16.94 -2.45 12.26
C VAL A 229 16.67 -2.24 13.77
N SER A 230 16.82 -1.02 14.28
CA SER A 230 16.48 -0.68 15.67
C SER A 230 15.00 -0.88 16.02
N GLU A 231 14.08 -0.68 15.08
CA GLU A 231 12.64 -0.96 15.28
C GLU A 231 12.39 -2.46 15.44
N TYR A 232 13.11 -3.30 14.69
CA TYR A 232 13.04 -4.75 14.80
C TYR A 232 13.58 -5.22 16.15
N LYS A 233 14.74 -4.68 16.54
CA LYS A 233 15.38 -4.98 17.84
C LYS A 233 14.44 -4.65 19.00
N LYS A 234 13.80 -3.48 18.99
CA LYS A 234 12.87 -3.05 20.03
C LYS A 234 11.73 -4.04 20.24
N LEU A 235 11.11 -4.53 19.16
CA LEU A 235 10.03 -5.51 19.24
C LEU A 235 10.55 -6.87 19.73
N PHE A 236 11.71 -7.31 19.24
CA PHE A 236 12.35 -8.54 19.68
C PHE A 236 12.66 -8.51 21.19
N ASP A 237 13.30 -7.45 21.68
CA ASP A 237 13.61 -7.27 23.11
C ASP A 237 12.31 -7.23 23.95
N GLN A 238 11.24 -6.62 23.44
CA GLN A 238 9.93 -6.60 24.10
C GLN A 238 9.34 -8.01 24.22
N ALA A 239 9.45 -8.85 23.19
CA ALA A 239 8.99 -10.24 23.25
C ALA A 239 9.83 -11.08 24.20
N GLN A 240 11.14 -10.89 24.20
CA GLN A 240 12.06 -11.60 25.08
C GLN A 240 11.80 -11.29 26.56
N LYS A 241 11.48 -10.04 26.91
CA LYS A 241 11.14 -9.66 28.30
C LYS A 241 9.82 -10.23 28.80
N LYS A 242 8.94 -10.69 27.90
CA LYS A 242 7.57 -11.13 28.23
C LYS A 242 7.34 -12.64 28.07
N SER A 243 8.29 -13.34 27.47
CA SER A 243 8.29 -14.81 27.34
C SER A 243 9.07 -15.38 28.52
#